data_AF-A0A1Y1MUL1-F1
#
_entry.id   AF-A0A1Y1MUL1-F1
#
_cell.length_a   1.000
_cell.length_b   1.000
_cell.length_c   1.000
_cell.angle_alpha   90.00
_cell.angle_beta   90.00
_cell.angle_gamma   90.00
#
_symmetry.space_group_name_H-M   'P 1'
#
loop_
_entity.id
_entity.type
_entity.pdbx_description
1 polymer ?
#
loop_
_entity_poly.entity_id
_entity_poly.type
_entity_poly.pdbx_seq_one_letter_code
_entity_poly.pdbx_strand_id
1 'polypeptide(L)'
;MDKSLYNKVMNVIKSYHGLSKDCLTLCKTTFPSISPDALSSIISNEYQKRMKYNYIKTSDTINGYYNLYQDRLNHCDPPGIIVQLSRESGICPCLVAKLILQKFYGEDSSTPDSVGKLSSIVQTYMRDTNLIPDPRLAYETYLCTIYDDLYSPLVEIMKAQVLHKLQFPV
;
A
#
# COMPACT_ATOMS: atom_id res chain seq x y z
N MET A 1 18.18 -22.24 -2.67
CA MET A 1 16.89 -22.88 -2.33
C MET A 1 16.51 -23.81 -3.48
N ASP A 2 16.00 -25.00 -3.16
CA ASP A 2 15.51 -25.95 -4.17
C ASP A 2 14.32 -25.38 -4.97
N LYS A 3 14.24 -25.67 -6.27
CA LYS A 3 13.22 -25.15 -7.19
C LYS A 3 11.82 -25.64 -6.82
N SER A 4 11.70 -26.87 -6.32
CA SER A 4 10.42 -27.41 -5.86
C SER A 4 9.91 -26.65 -4.63
N LEU A 5 10.79 -26.39 -3.67
CA LEU A 5 10.45 -25.61 -2.47
C LEU A 5 10.06 -24.16 -2.81
N TYR A 6 10.82 -23.49 -3.70
CA TYR A 6 10.48 -22.16 -4.18
C TYR A 6 9.07 -22.10 -4.81
N ASN A 7 8.74 -23.08 -5.65
CA ASN A 7 7.42 -23.14 -6.29
C ASN A 7 6.28 -23.33 -5.26
N LYS A 8 6.50 -24.12 -4.21
CA LYS A 8 5.52 -24.26 -3.11
C LYS A 8 5.29 -22.94 -2.39
N VAL A 9 6.36 -22.22 -2.04
CA VAL A 9 6.27 -20.88 -1.43
C VAL A 9 5.51 -19.92 -2.35
N MET A 10 5.87 -19.90 -3.64
CA MET A 10 5.23 -19.03 -4.62
C MET A 10 3.73 -19.32 -4.78
N ASN A 11 3.32 -20.58 -4.75
CA ASN A 11 1.90 -20.95 -4.81
C ASN A 11 1.12 -20.40 -3.61
N VAL A 12 1.67 -20.51 -2.39
CA VAL A 12 1.04 -19.92 -1.19
C VAL A 12 0.90 -18.41 -1.35
N ILE A 13 1.95 -17.71 -1.80
CA ILE A 13 1.93 -16.24 -1.97
C ILE A 13 0.91 -15.80 -3.03
N LYS A 14 0.83 -16.54 -4.14
CA LYS A 14 -0.11 -16.22 -5.24
C LYS A 14 -1.56 -16.45 -4.85
N SER A 15 -1.84 -17.49 -4.07
CA SER A 15 -3.18 -17.81 -3.57
C SER A 15 -3.58 -16.97 -2.35
N TYR A 16 -2.66 -16.22 -1.76
CA TYR A 16 -2.94 -15.40 -0.59
C TYR A 16 -3.62 -14.07 -0.98
N HIS A 17 -4.74 -13.79 -0.31
CA HIS A 17 -5.50 -12.54 -0.39
C HIS A 17 -5.41 -11.82 0.97
N GLY A 18 -4.83 -10.63 0.98
CA GLY A 18 -4.64 -9.85 2.20
C GLY A 18 -3.35 -9.04 2.20
N LEU A 19 -2.93 -8.61 3.39
CA LEU A 19 -1.73 -7.79 3.56
C LEU A 19 -0.46 -8.65 3.47
N SER A 20 0.62 -8.06 2.95
CA SER A 20 1.93 -8.72 2.83
C SER A 20 2.48 -9.16 4.19
N LYS A 21 2.27 -8.38 5.26
CA LYS A 21 2.63 -8.76 6.64
C LYS A 21 1.96 -10.07 7.09
N ASP A 22 0.69 -10.21 6.77
CA ASP A 22 -0.10 -11.38 7.14
C ASP A 22 0.33 -12.60 6.29
N CYS A 23 0.62 -12.38 5.01
CA CYS A 23 1.22 -13.38 4.12
C CYS A 23 2.59 -13.86 4.63
N LEU A 24 3.44 -12.94 5.10
CA LEU A 24 4.75 -13.29 5.66
C LEU A 24 4.61 -14.12 6.93
N THR A 25 3.66 -13.77 7.79
CA THR A 25 3.36 -14.54 9.01
C THR A 25 2.93 -15.96 8.65
N LEU A 26 2.02 -16.12 7.67
CA LEU A 26 1.63 -17.42 7.15
C LEU A 26 2.85 -18.19 6.62
N CYS A 27 3.64 -17.59 5.72
CA CYS A 27 4.81 -18.26 5.14
C CYS A 27 5.85 -18.67 6.17
N LYS A 28 6.08 -17.88 7.23
CA LYS A 28 6.98 -18.25 8.34
C LYS A 28 6.50 -19.51 9.07
N THR A 29 5.20 -19.63 9.30
CA THR A 29 4.63 -20.82 9.94
C THR A 29 4.63 -22.05 9.03
N THR A 30 4.40 -21.86 7.72
CA THR A 30 4.36 -22.94 6.74
C THR A 30 5.75 -23.44 6.33
N PHE A 31 6.75 -22.55 6.29
CA PHE A 31 8.10 -22.83 5.82
C PHE A 31 9.18 -22.40 6.84
N PRO A 32 9.21 -22.99 8.04
CA PRO A 32 10.11 -22.57 9.12
C PRO A 32 11.60 -22.79 8.80
N SER A 33 11.92 -23.63 7.82
CA SER A 33 13.29 -23.89 7.37
C SER A 33 13.87 -22.80 6.47
N ILE A 34 13.04 -21.88 5.97
CA ILE A 34 13.47 -20.76 5.12
C ILE A 34 13.66 -19.54 6.00
N SER A 35 14.74 -18.78 5.77
CA SER A 35 14.98 -17.57 6.55
C SER A 35 13.86 -16.53 6.33
N PRO A 36 13.48 -15.79 7.38
CA PRO A 36 12.50 -14.70 7.29
C PRO A 36 12.80 -13.67 6.20
N ASP A 37 14.09 -13.37 5.98
CA ASP A 37 14.52 -12.38 5.00
C ASP A 37 14.33 -12.88 3.56
N ALA A 38 14.59 -14.17 3.32
CA ALA A 38 14.34 -14.78 2.02
C ALA A 38 12.85 -14.80 1.70
N LEU A 39 12.00 -15.18 2.67
CA LEU A 39 10.54 -15.13 2.50
C LEU A 39 10.04 -13.70 2.24
N SER A 40 10.51 -12.73 3.01
CA SER A 40 10.18 -11.30 2.83
C SER A 40 10.57 -10.81 1.44
N SER A 41 11.72 -11.23 0.93
CA SER A 41 12.21 -10.86 -0.40
C SER A 41 11.35 -11.45 -1.52
N ILE A 42 10.92 -12.71 -1.39
CA ILE A 42 10.04 -13.36 -2.38
C ILE A 42 8.67 -12.69 -2.39
N ILE A 43 8.09 -12.46 -1.20
CA ILE A 43 6.79 -11.78 -1.03
C ILE A 43 6.85 -10.38 -1.62
N SER A 44 7.86 -9.58 -1.25
CA SER A 44 8.01 -8.21 -1.74
C SER A 44 8.09 -8.15 -3.26
N ASN A 45 8.86 -9.05 -3.88
CA ASN A 45 8.97 -9.13 -5.34
C ASN A 45 7.64 -9.49 -6.01
N GLU A 46 6.90 -10.46 -5.45
CA GLU A 46 5.62 -10.88 -6.01
C GLU A 46 4.54 -9.81 -5.83
N TYR A 47 4.48 -9.15 -4.66
CA TYR A 47 3.58 -8.03 -4.41
C TYR A 47 3.86 -6.86 -5.35
N GLN A 48 5.13 -6.50 -5.56
CA GLN A 48 5.49 -5.43 -6.51
C GLN A 48 5.06 -5.76 -7.94
N LYS A 49 5.21 -7.02 -8.38
CA LYS A 49 4.70 -7.47 -9.68
C LYS A 49 3.18 -7.32 -9.74
N ARG A 50 2.46 -7.83 -8.73
CA ARG A 50 1.00 -7.72 -8.64
C ARG A 50 0.52 -6.28 -8.71
N MET A 51 1.19 -5.36 -8.00
CA MET A 51 0.83 -3.95 -8.03
C MET A 51 1.00 -3.31 -9.40
N LYS A 52 2.03 -3.68 -10.19
CA LYS A 52 2.19 -3.17 -11.56
C LYS A 52 1.01 -3.52 -12.47
N TYR A 53 0.33 -4.64 -12.21
CA TYR A 53 -0.83 -5.08 -12.99
C TYR A 53 -2.16 -4.59 -12.42
N ASN A 54 -2.33 -4.65 -11.09
CA ASN A 54 -3.60 -4.38 -10.43
C ASN A 54 -3.81 -2.88 -10.14
N TYR A 55 -2.73 -2.10 -10.00
CA TYR A 55 -2.81 -0.67 -9.71
C TYR A 55 -2.87 0.15 -11.00
N ILE A 56 -4.08 0.23 -11.57
CA ILE A 56 -4.36 1.06 -12.75
C ILE A 56 -4.96 2.38 -12.30
N LYS A 57 -4.25 3.49 -12.54
CA LYS A 57 -4.74 4.84 -12.25
C LYS A 57 -5.58 5.37 -13.41
N THR A 58 -6.85 5.02 -13.44
CA THR A 58 -7.85 5.63 -14.33
C THR A 58 -8.85 6.43 -13.51
N SER A 59 -9.51 7.40 -14.14
CA SER A 59 -10.57 8.17 -13.50
C SER A 59 -11.68 7.27 -12.94
N ASP A 60 -12.03 6.20 -13.68
CA ASP A 60 -13.05 5.23 -13.25
C ASP A 60 -12.62 4.47 -11.99
N THR A 61 -11.38 3.99 -11.94
CA THR A 61 -10.85 3.30 -10.75
C THR A 61 -10.80 4.24 -9.55
N ILE A 62 -10.34 5.48 -9.75
CA ILE A 62 -10.28 6.51 -8.70
C ILE A 62 -11.68 6.79 -8.15
N ASN A 63 -12.65 7.05 -9.04
CA ASN A 63 -14.04 7.31 -8.67
C ASN A 63 -14.66 6.09 -7.97
N GLY A 64 -14.38 4.87 -8.43
CA GLY A 64 -14.89 3.63 -7.83
C GLY A 64 -14.46 3.46 -6.38
N TYR A 65 -13.16 3.59 -6.07
CA TYR A 65 -12.68 3.51 -4.69
C TYR A 65 -13.21 4.63 -3.81
N TYR A 66 -13.31 5.84 -4.36
CA TYR A 66 -13.87 6.97 -3.62
C TYR A 66 -15.34 6.75 -3.28
N ASN A 67 -16.15 6.28 -4.24
CA ASN A 67 -17.56 5.99 -4.01
C ASN A 67 -17.75 4.88 -2.98
N LEU A 68 -16.97 3.79 -3.05
CA LEU A 68 -17.00 2.73 -2.03
C LEU A 68 -16.62 3.27 -0.65
N TYR A 69 -15.61 4.13 -0.57
CA TYR A 69 -15.22 4.77 0.68
C TYR A 69 -16.35 5.62 1.27
N GLN A 70 -16.98 6.47 0.45
CA GLN A 70 -18.13 7.29 0.85
C GLN A 70 -19.32 6.44 1.28
N ASP A 71 -19.59 5.35 0.57
CA ASP A 71 -20.65 4.40 0.92
C ASP A 71 -20.42 3.79 2.31
N ARG A 72 -19.21 3.28 2.61
CA ARG A 72 -18.88 2.75 3.94
C ARG A 72 -18.94 3.82 5.04
N LEU A 73 -18.57 5.06 4.74
CA LEU A 73 -18.74 6.17 5.69
C LEU A 73 -20.22 6.45 6.00
N ASN A 74 -21.08 6.43 4.99
CA ASN A 74 -22.53 6.64 5.17
C ASN A 74 -23.17 5.53 6.01
N HIS A 75 -22.64 4.31 5.92
CA HIS A 75 -23.04 3.18 6.77
C HIS A 75 -22.44 3.21 8.19
N CYS A 76 -21.68 4.25 8.53
CA CYS A 76 -21.00 4.40 9.81
C CYS A 76 -20.03 3.25 10.14
N ASP A 77 -19.35 2.70 9.12
CA ASP A 77 -18.35 1.66 9.31
C ASP A 77 -17.24 2.11 10.29
N PRO A 78 -16.73 1.20 11.14
CA PRO A 78 -15.64 1.50 12.06
C PRO A 78 -14.38 1.93 11.30
N PRO A 79 -13.41 2.59 11.97
CA PRO A 79 -12.15 2.95 11.33
C PRO A 79 -11.41 1.78 10.69
N GLY A 80 -10.71 2.07 9.59
CA GLY A 80 -9.97 1.09 8.79
C GLY A 80 -10.68 0.70 7.49
N ILE A 81 -11.63 1.52 7.02
CA ILE A 81 -12.34 1.35 5.76
C ILE A 81 -11.34 1.20 4.60
N ILE A 82 -10.33 2.08 4.50
CA ILE A 82 -9.41 2.05 3.37
C ILE A 82 -8.55 0.77 3.41
N VAL A 83 -8.17 0.32 4.60
CA VAL A 83 -7.44 -0.95 4.80
C VAL A 83 -8.32 -2.13 4.39
N GLN A 84 -9.60 -2.12 4.73
CA GLN A 84 -10.53 -3.17 4.31
C GLN A 84 -10.70 -3.21 2.78
N LEU A 85 -10.94 -2.06 2.14
CA LEU A 85 -11.03 -1.96 0.68
C LEU A 85 -9.75 -2.49 0.00
N SER A 86 -8.59 -2.22 0.59
CA SER A 86 -7.30 -2.72 0.08
C SER A 86 -7.20 -4.26 0.11
N ARG A 87 -7.76 -4.89 1.15
CA ARG A 87 -7.80 -6.36 1.28
C ARG A 87 -8.74 -6.97 0.25
N GLU A 88 -9.91 -6.36 0.07
CA GLU A 88 -10.94 -6.80 -0.88
C GLU A 88 -10.45 -6.69 -2.34
N SER A 89 -9.71 -5.63 -2.67
CA SER A 89 -9.20 -5.41 -4.03
C SER A 89 -7.82 -5.98 -4.33
N GLY A 90 -7.10 -6.45 -3.31
CA GLY A 90 -5.73 -6.95 -3.46
C GLY A 90 -4.73 -5.87 -3.88
N ILE A 91 -5.01 -4.61 -3.58
CA ILE A 91 -4.11 -3.46 -3.75
C ILE A 91 -3.55 -3.06 -2.38
N CYS A 92 -2.31 -2.60 -2.31
CA CYS A 92 -1.71 -2.17 -1.05
C CYS A 92 -2.47 -0.96 -0.42
N PRO A 93 -2.62 -0.89 0.92
CA PRO A 93 -3.39 0.16 1.59
C PRO A 93 -2.99 1.58 1.18
N CYS A 94 -1.68 1.87 1.12
CA CYS A 94 -1.21 3.22 0.76
C CYS A 94 -1.52 3.59 -0.68
N LEU A 95 -1.68 2.62 -1.58
CA LEU A 95 -2.06 2.89 -2.97
C LEU A 95 -3.55 3.21 -3.09
N VAL A 96 -4.41 2.53 -2.33
CA VAL A 96 -5.85 2.88 -2.26
C VAL A 96 -6.05 4.25 -1.61
N ALA A 97 -5.35 4.53 -0.51
CA ALA A 97 -5.38 5.85 0.13
C ALA A 97 -4.98 6.98 -0.84
N LYS A 98 -3.93 6.77 -1.65
CA LYS A 98 -3.53 7.73 -2.70
C LYS A 98 -4.64 7.98 -3.72
N LEU A 99 -5.40 6.97 -4.15
CA LEU A 99 -6.52 7.14 -5.08
C LEU A 99 -7.66 7.96 -4.45
N ILE A 100 -7.99 7.67 -3.20
CA ILE A 100 -9.04 8.40 -2.45
C ILE A 100 -8.63 9.86 -2.23
N LEU A 101 -7.40 10.11 -1.78
CA LEU A 101 -6.85 11.46 -1.61
C LEU A 101 -6.81 12.24 -2.93
N GLN A 102 -6.44 11.58 -4.04
CA GLN A 102 -6.46 12.18 -5.37
C GLN A 102 -7.87 12.65 -5.74
N LYS A 103 -8.91 11.84 -5.47
CA LYS A 103 -10.28 12.25 -5.74
C LYS A 103 -10.74 13.37 -4.80
N PHE A 104 -10.47 13.23 -3.50
CA PHE A 104 -10.93 14.15 -2.45
C PHE A 104 -10.39 15.57 -2.63
N TYR A 105 -9.13 15.72 -3.07
CA TYR A 105 -8.48 17.03 -3.25
C TYR A 105 -8.30 17.44 -4.72
N GLY A 106 -8.76 16.62 -5.67
CA GLY A 106 -8.45 16.76 -7.09
C GLY A 106 -9.57 17.31 -7.97
N GLU A 107 -10.58 17.96 -7.40
CA GLU A 107 -11.60 18.63 -8.21
C GLU A 107 -10.91 19.72 -9.08
N ASP A 108 -10.96 19.52 -10.41
CA ASP A 108 -10.34 20.32 -11.49
C ASP A 108 -8.84 20.12 -11.83
N SER A 109 -8.36 18.87 -11.88
CA SER A 109 -7.06 18.56 -12.52
C SER A 109 -7.14 18.36 -14.05
N SER A 110 -7.73 19.30 -14.78
CA SER A 110 -7.87 19.22 -16.26
C SER A 110 -6.58 19.59 -17.02
N THR A 111 -5.59 20.18 -16.34
CA THR A 111 -4.29 20.56 -16.92
C THR A 111 -3.13 19.72 -16.35
N PRO A 112 -2.08 19.45 -17.14
CA PRO A 112 -0.91 18.67 -16.69
C PRO A 112 -0.23 19.25 -15.44
N ASP A 113 -0.18 20.58 -15.32
CA ASP A 113 0.43 21.27 -14.18
C ASP A 113 -0.36 21.05 -12.87
N SER A 114 -1.69 21.00 -12.96
CA SER A 114 -2.56 20.69 -11.81
C SER A 114 -2.38 19.24 -11.35
N VAL A 115 -2.18 18.29 -12.28
CA VAL A 115 -1.93 16.88 -11.94
C VAL A 115 -0.61 16.70 -11.19
N GLY A 116 0.45 17.39 -11.62
CA GLY A 116 1.75 17.38 -10.93
C GLY A 116 1.66 17.93 -9.50
N LYS A 117 0.98 19.07 -9.34
CA LYS A 117 0.74 19.68 -8.01
C LYS A 117 -0.09 18.77 -7.10
N LEU A 118 -1.17 18.20 -7.60
CA LEU A 118 -2.02 17.27 -6.84
C LEU A 118 -1.22 16.04 -6.37
N SER A 119 -0.41 15.45 -7.24
CA SER A 119 0.47 14.33 -6.87
C SER A 119 1.44 14.69 -5.75
N SER A 120 1.98 15.91 -5.77
CA SER A 120 2.88 16.42 -4.72
C SER A 120 2.15 16.62 -3.38
N ILE A 121 0.94 17.19 -3.41
CA ILE A 121 0.10 17.38 -2.21
C ILE A 121 -0.25 16.02 -1.59
N VAL A 122 -0.71 15.07 -2.42
CA VAL A 122 -1.03 13.71 -1.97
C VAL A 122 0.20 13.03 -1.35
N GLN A 123 1.38 13.16 -1.94
CA GLN A 123 2.61 12.64 -1.33
C GLN A 123 2.93 13.30 0.01
N THR A 124 2.69 14.60 0.14
CA THR A 124 2.89 15.35 1.39
C THR A 124 1.95 14.82 2.48
N TYR A 125 0.67 14.67 2.17
CA TYR A 125 -0.33 14.09 3.09
C TYR A 125 -0.04 12.65 3.47
N MET A 126 0.49 11.84 2.55
CA MET A 126 0.91 10.48 2.89
C MET A 126 2.08 10.48 3.89
N ARG A 127 3.02 11.44 3.79
CA ARG A 127 4.19 11.55 4.69
C ARG A 127 3.81 12.10 6.06
N ASP A 128 2.90 13.07 6.11
CA ASP A 128 2.37 13.64 7.34
C ASP A 128 0.84 13.76 7.24
N THR A 129 0.16 12.77 7.82
CA THR A 129 -1.29 12.65 7.77
C THR A 129 -1.99 13.71 8.62
N ASN A 130 -1.27 14.40 9.53
CA ASN A 130 -1.85 15.49 10.32
C ASN A 130 -2.15 16.73 9.48
N LEU A 131 -1.54 16.83 8.30
CA LEU A 131 -1.79 17.92 7.35
C LEU A 131 -3.13 17.75 6.59
N ILE A 132 -3.79 16.59 6.72
CA ILE A 132 -5.10 16.31 6.13
C ILE A 132 -6.17 16.97 7.03
N PRO A 133 -6.93 17.97 6.56
CA PRO A 133 -7.90 18.68 7.41
C PRO A 133 -9.10 17.82 7.83
N ASP A 134 -9.53 16.87 6.99
CA ASP A 134 -10.60 15.94 7.34
C ASP A 134 -10.06 14.89 8.34
N PRO A 135 -10.54 14.87 9.59
CA PRO A 135 -9.96 14.02 10.64
C PRO A 135 -10.21 12.53 10.38
N ARG A 136 -11.31 12.18 9.71
CA ARG A 136 -11.62 10.78 9.40
C ARG A 136 -10.69 10.26 8.32
N LEU A 137 -10.51 11.02 7.24
CA LEU A 137 -9.60 10.70 6.15
C LEU A 137 -8.14 10.73 6.61
N ALA A 138 -7.78 11.64 7.52
CA ALA A 138 -6.46 11.69 8.15
C ALA A 138 -6.16 10.38 8.89
N TYR A 139 -7.10 9.92 9.72
CA TYR A 139 -6.95 8.69 10.49
C TYR A 139 -6.93 7.44 9.61
N GLU A 140 -7.81 7.36 8.61
CA GLU A 140 -7.83 6.27 7.62
C GLU A 140 -6.51 6.19 6.84
N THR A 141 -5.99 7.35 6.41
CA THR A 141 -4.69 7.43 5.71
C THR A 141 -3.55 7.00 6.64
N TYR A 142 -3.57 7.44 7.91
CA TYR A 142 -2.60 7.04 8.91
C TYR A 142 -2.57 5.51 9.08
N LEU A 143 -3.73 4.88 9.24
CA LEU A 143 -3.83 3.42 9.33
C LEU A 143 -3.19 2.75 8.10
N CYS A 144 -3.43 3.26 6.89
CA CYS A 144 -2.78 2.73 5.70
C CYS A 144 -1.25 2.78 5.78
N THR A 145 -0.66 3.85 6.32
CA THR A 145 0.81 3.95 6.48
C THR A 145 1.37 2.92 7.47
N ILE A 146 0.57 2.51 8.47
CA ILE A 146 0.96 1.51 9.48
C ILE A 146 0.79 0.08 8.95
N TYR A 147 -0.28 -0.18 8.21
CA TYR A 147 -0.60 -1.53 7.70
C TYR A 147 0.16 -1.90 6.41
N ASP A 148 0.72 -0.93 5.69
CA ASP A 148 1.48 -1.16 4.47
C ASP A 148 2.99 -1.25 4.73
N ASP A 149 3.58 -2.43 4.62
CA ASP A 149 5.02 -2.69 4.77
C ASP A 149 5.83 -2.54 3.49
N LEU A 150 5.20 -2.18 2.36
CA LEU A 150 5.90 -2.14 1.07
C LEU A 150 5.89 -0.75 0.42
N TYR A 151 4.77 -0.03 0.50
CA TYR A 151 4.52 1.25 -0.17
C TYR A 151 4.28 2.42 0.80
N SER A 152 4.36 2.16 2.11
CA SER A 152 4.29 3.22 3.12
C SER A 152 5.50 4.16 3.05
N PRO A 153 5.32 5.48 3.26
CA PRO A 153 6.43 6.42 3.39
C PRO A 153 7.46 6.03 4.45
N LEU A 154 7.03 5.32 5.50
CA LEU A 154 7.92 4.80 6.54
C LEU A 154 8.98 3.84 5.95
N VAL A 155 8.56 3.00 5.01
CA VAL A 155 9.42 2.01 4.35
C VAL A 155 10.41 2.70 3.42
N GLU A 156 9.98 3.76 2.73
CA GLU A 156 10.86 4.58 1.88
C GLU A 156 11.97 5.24 2.71
N ILE A 157 11.61 5.82 3.87
CA ILE A 157 12.58 6.44 4.79
C ILE A 157 13.56 5.39 5.33
N MET A 158 13.08 4.22 5.76
CA MET A 158 13.94 3.13 6.23
C MET A 158 14.94 2.69 5.16
N LYS A 159 14.48 2.51 3.91
CA LYS A 159 15.36 2.15 2.78
C LYS A 159 16.41 3.23 2.51
N ALA A 160 16.01 4.50 2.54
CA ALA A 160 16.93 5.62 2.33
C ALA A 160 18.02 5.68 3.41
N GLN A 161 17.67 5.43 4.67
CA GLN A 161 18.64 5.39 5.77
C GLN A 161 19.65 4.25 5.62
N VAL A 162 19.20 3.06 5.23
CA VAL A 162 20.10 1.92 4.96
C VAL A 162 21.06 2.26 3.81
N LEU A 163 20.54 2.84 2.72
CA LEU A 163 21.35 3.25 1.59
C LEU A 163 22.41 4.29 1.98
N HIS A 164 22.03 5.30 2.76
CA HIS A 164 22.95 6.33 3.26
C HIS A 164 24.12 5.72 4.05
N LYS A 165 23.83 4.75 4.93
CA LYS A 165 24.88 4.05 5.71
C LYS A 165 25.85 3.25 4.83
N LEU A 166 25.37 2.69 3.72
CA LEU A 166 26.22 1.95 2.78
C LEU A 166 27.12 2.87 1.93
N GLN A 167 26.64 4.07 1.61
CA GLN A 167 27.40 5.07 0.86
C GLN A 167 28.44 5.79 1.71
N PHE A 168 28.17 5.95 3.01
CA PHE A 168 29.06 6.63 3.96
C PHE A 168 29.32 5.72 5.17
N PRO A 169 30.15 4.67 5.03
CA PRO A 169 30.56 3.86 6.16
C PRO A 169 31.45 4.69 7.09
N VAL A 170 31.11 4.70 8.38
CA VAL A 170 31.89 5.34 9.45
C VAL A 170 33.13 4.51 9.75
#